data_AF-M6ZF09-F1
#
_entry.id   AF-M6ZF09-F1
#
_cell.length_a   1.000
_cell.length_b   1.000
_cell.length_c   1.000
_cell.angle_alpha   90.00
_cell.angle_beta   90.00
_cell.angle_gamma   90.00
#
_symmetry.space_group_name_H-M   'P 1'
#
loop_
_entity.id
_entity.type
_entity.pdbx_description
1 polymer ?
#
loop_
_entity_poly.entity_id
_entity_poly.type
_entity_poly.pdbx_seq_one_letter_code
_entity_poly.pdbx_strand_id
1 'polypeptide(L)'
;MFCIRTFVFFNFLIFISFFTNCSFPPVFQQTAKQGVIDLRKFNLEKNTVELDGNWEFYWKELTHGNFTTPKNTSYFPVPGIWRDYDPNFTPEGYATYRLRVLCECINKILKLEFLDFRVFMKSI
;
A
#
# COMPACT_ATOMS: atom_id res chain seq x y z
N MET A 1 -15.64 -24.51 51.95
CA MET A 1 -14.44 -24.60 51.07
C MET A 1 -14.70 -24.16 49.62
N PHE A 2 -15.92 -24.28 49.08
CA PHE A 2 -16.26 -23.81 47.72
C PHE A 2 -16.31 -22.28 47.57
N CYS A 3 -16.81 -21.55 48.59
CA CYS A 3 -16.98 -20.09 48.52
C CYS A 3 -15.65 -19.31 48.34
N ILE A 4 -14.57 -19.78 48.97
CA ILE A 4 -13.23 -19.16 48.87
C ILE A 4 -12.62 -19.34 47.48
N ARG A 5 -12.82 -20.50 46.84
CA ARG A 5 -12.29 -20.77 45.50
C ARG A 5 -12.95 -19.88 44.45
N THR A 6 -14.26 -19.67 44.57
CA THR A 6 -15.03 -18.77 43.69
C THR A 6 -14.60 -17.31 43.87
N PHE A 7 -14.34 -16.88 45.12
CA PHE A 7 -13.92 -15.50 45.41
C PHE A 7 -12.51 -15.18 44.88
N VAL A 8 -11.58 -16.14 44.95
CA VAL A 8 -10.22 -16.02 44.40
C VAL A 8 -10.27 -15.98 42.87
N PHE A 9 -11.11 -16.79 42.24
CA PHE A 9 -11.29 -16.78 40.78
C PHE A 9 -11.84 -15.43 40.29
N PHE A 10 -12.79 -14.86 41.03
CA PHE A 10 -13.38 -13.56 40.68
C PHE A 10 -12.37 -12.42 40.79
N ASN A 11 -11.53 -12.42 41.84
CA ASN A 11 -10.44 -11.45 41.98
C ASN A 11 -9.36 -11.61 40.90
N PHE A 12 -9.03 -12.85 40.51
CA PHE A 12 -8.09 -13.12 39.44
C PHE A 12 -8.60 -12.61 38.09
N LEU A 13 -9.89 -12.78 37.79
CA LEU A 13 -10.53 -12.25 36.59
C LEU A 13 -10.54 -10.70 36.57
N ILE A 14 -10.77 -10.06 37.72
CA ILE A 14 -10.70 -8.60 37.84
C ILE A 14 -9.27 -8.10 37.63
N PHE A 15 -8.26 -8.81 38.15
CA PHE A 15 -6.85 -8.43 38.01
C PHE A 15 -6.36 -8.52 36.55
N ILE A 16 -6.82 -9.52 35.79
CA ILE A 16 -6.53 -9.66 34.35
C ILE A 16 -7.12 -8.48 33.54
N SER A 17 -8.30 -7.98 33.94
CA SER A 17 -8.96 -6.86 33.27
C SER A 17 -8.19 -5.54 33.36
N PHE A 18 -7.26 -5.38 34.31
CA PHE A 18 -6.45 -4.16 34.45
C PHE A 18 -5.23 -4.11 33.51
N PHE A 19 -4.81 -5.24 32.93
CA PHE A 19 -3.65 -5.30 32.04
C PHE A 19 -3.98 -5.11 30.55
N THR A 20 -5.25 -5.00 30.18
CA THR A 20 -5.66 -4.83 28.78
C THR A 20 -5.88 -3.37 28.42
N ASN A 21 -4.82 -2.56 28.51
CA ASN A 21 -4.76 -1.24 27.85
C ASN A 21 -3.64 -1.25 26.82
N CYS A 22 -3.83 -2.05 25.76
CA CYS A 22 -2.99 -1.97 24.58
C CYS A 22 -3.71 -1.08 23.55
N SER A 23 -3.57 0.23 23.72
CA SER A 23 -4.02 1.19 22.73
C SER A 23 -3.00 1.20 21.59
N PHE A 24 -3.14 0.31 20.61
CA PHE A 24 -2.40 0.46 19.36
C PHE A 24 -2.89 1.76 18.71
N PRO A 25 -2.00 2.74 18.44
CA PRO A 25 -2.40 3.91 17.67
C PRO A 25 -2.92 3.40 16.32
N PRO A 26 -4.03 3.95 15.80
CA PRO A 26 -4.53 3.56 14.49
C PRO A 26 -3.43 3.83 13.47
N VAL A 27 -2.82 2.75 12.96
CA VAL A 27 -1.89 2.85 11.84
C VAL A 27 -2.75 3.29 10.66
N PHE A 28 -2.65 4.57 10.32
CA PHE A 28 -3.29 5.12 9.13
C PHE A 28 -2.57 4.54 7.92
N GLN A 29 -2.96 3.33 7.50
CA GLN A 29 -2.41 2.69 6.31
C GLN A 29 -2.97 3.41 5.09
N GLN A 30 -2.18 4.32 4.54
CA GLN A 30 -2.53 5.06 3.34
C GLN A 30 -2.27 4.15 2.14
N THR A 31 -3.34 3.74 1.47
CA THR A 31 -3.28 2.93 0.26
C THR A 31 -3.64 3.77 -0.95
N ALA A 32 -2.95 3.55 -2.06
CA ALA A 32 -3.26 4.17 -3.33
C ALA A 32 -4.66 3.74 -3.80
N LYS A 33 -5.50 4.71 -4.14
CA LYS A 33 -6.84 4.49 -4.69
C LYS A 33 -6.96 5.24 -6.00
N GLN A 34 -7.33 4.50 -7.05
CA GLN A 34 -7.50 5.06 -8.39
C GLN A 34 -6.29 5.89 -8.82
N GLY A 35 -5.08 5.36 -8.62
CA GLY A 35 -3.84 6.01 -9.03
C GLY A 35 -3.44 7.21 -8.19
N VAL A 36 -4.06 7.45 -7.04
CA VAL A 36 -3.74 8.58 -6.16
C VAL A 36 -3.49 8.09 -4.74
N ILE A 37 -2.42 8.59 -4.12
CA ILE A 37 -2.16 8.45 -2.68
C ILE A 37 -1.95 9.83 -2.05
N ASP A 38 -2.64 10.10 -0.94
CA ASP A 38 -2.62 11.40 -0.28
C ASP A 38 -1.76 11.39 1.00
N LEU A 39 -0.48 11.70 0.82
CA LEU A 39 0.53 11.77 1.86
C LEU A 39 0.67 13.17 2.48
N ARG A 40 -0.22 14.13 2.19
CA ARG A 40 -0.07 15.52 2.68
C ARG A 40 -0.05 15.61 4.20
N LYS A 41 -0.77 14.72 4.89
CA LYS A 41 -0.79 14.63 6.36
C LYS A 41 0.27 13.67 6.93
N PHE A 42 1.09 13.07 6.07
CA PHE A 42 2.09 12.09 6.45
C PHE A 42 3.47 12.73 6.59
N ASN A 43 4.17 12.45 7.69
CA ASN A 43 5.52 12.94 7.89
C ASN A 43 6.54 12.00 7.23
N LEU A 44 6.89 12.29 5.98
CA LEU A 44 7.86 11.55 5.16
C LEU A 44 9.33 11.73 5.59
N GLU A 45 9.64 12.69 6.47
CA GLU A 45 11.02 12.87 6.95
C GLU A 45 11.39 11.84 8.02
N LYS A 46 10.40 11.41 8.80
CA LYS A 46 10.60 10.50 9.93
C LYS A 46 10.18 9.07 9.61
N ASN A 47 9.40 8.88 8.55
CA ASN A 47 8.75 7.60 8.27
C ASN A 47 8.83 7.29 6.79
N THR A 48 8.98 5.99 6.50
CA THR A 48 8.75 5.43 5.17
C THR A 48 7.27 5.07 5.03
N VAL A 49 6.75 5.19 3.81
CA VAL A 49 5.38 4.78 3.48
C VAL A 49 5.43 3.83 2.29
N GLU A 50 4.67 2.75 2.39
CA GLU A 50 4.42 1.85 1.27
C GLU A 50 3.48 2.55 0.29
N LEU A 51 3.80 2.47 -0.99
CA LEU A 51 2.98 3.07 -2.06
C LEU A 51 1.98 2.05 -2.61
N ASP A 52 1.58 1.09 -1.79
CA ASP A 52 0.73 -0.03 -2.17
C ASP A 52 -0.70 0.41 -2.48
N GLY A 53 -1.34 -0.30 -3.41
CA GLY A 53 -2.74 -0.09 -3.76
C GLY A 53 -2.95 -0.08 -5.27
N ASN A 54 -4.04 0.55 -5.71
CA ASN A 54 -4.44 0.52 -7.11
C ASN A 54 -3.77 1.65 -7.89
N TRP A 55 -2.78 1.28 -8.71
CA TRP A 55 -2.06 2.18 -9.60
C TRP A 55 -2.76 2.21 -10.95
N GLU A 56 -2.59 3.30 -11.68
CA GLU A 56 -2.98 3.30 -13.08
C GLU A 56 -2.06 2.40 -13.90
N PHE A 57 -2.66 1.72 -14.87
CA PHE A 57 -1.97 0.75 -15.68
C PHE A 57 -2.36 0.89 -17.16
N TYR A 58 -1.34 0.96 -18.00
CA TYR A 58 -1.46 1.11 -19.45
C TYR A 58 -0.70 -0.01 -20.15
N TRP A 59 -1.44 -0.95 -20.74
CA TRP A 59 -0.86 -2.09 -21.45
C TRP A 59 -0.37 -1.69 -22.84
N LYS A 60 0.87 -2.07 -23.20
CA LYS A 60 1.49 -1.78 -24.51
C LYS A 60 1.43 -0.29 -24.91
N GLU A 61 1.50 0.59 -23.92
CA GLU A 61 1.55 2.02 -24.12
C GLU A 61 2.77 2.60 -23.40
N LEU A 62 3.64 3.26 -24.16
CA LEU A 62 4.74 4.06 -23.62
C LEU A 62 4.26 5.51 -23.54
N THR A 63 3.65 5.89 -22.42
CA THR A 63 3.22 7.27 -22.24
C THR A 63 4.44 8.13 -21.93
N HIS A 64 4.70 9.17 -22.73
CA HIS A 64 5.81 10.10 -22.52
C HIS A 64 5.27 11.51 -22.25
N GLY A 65 5.62 12.10 -21.11
CA GLY A 65 5.30 13.50 -20.83
C GLY A 65 3.80 13.80 -20.69
N ASN A 66 3.45 15.09 -20.82
CA ASN A 66 2.16 15.72 -20.46
C ASN A 66 0.95 14.82 -20.73
N PHE A 67 0.50 14.20 -19.64
CA PHE A 67 -0.55 13.21 -19.66
C PHE A 67 -1.90 13.87 -19.95
N THR A 68 -2.37 13.77 -21.19
CA THR A 68 -3.82 13.84 -21.43
C THR A 68 -4.42 12.60 -20.78
N THR A 69 -5.41 12.77 -19.91
CA THR A 69 -6.09 11.66 -19.24
C THR A 69 -6.67 10.75 -20.32
N PRO A 70 -6.16 9.52 -20.51
CA PRO A 70 -6.70 8.63 -21.51
C PRO A 70 -8.13 8.26 -21.13
N LYS A 71 -8.97 8.04 -22.14
CA LYS A 71 -10.41 7.84 -21.98
C LYS A 71 -10.77 6.57 -21.18
N ASN A 72 -9.86 5.59 -21.14
CA ASN A 72 -10.03 4.30 -20.45
C ASN A 72 -8.80 3.99 -19.57
N THR A 73 -8.67 4.67 -18.45
CA THR A 73 -7.65 4.35 -17.45
C THR A 73 -8.05 3.09 -16.68
N SER A 74 -7.21 2.06 -16.70
CA SER A 74 -7.37 0.86 -15.87
C SER A 74 -6.55 1.00 -14.59
N TYR A 75 -7.03 0.37 -13.51
CA TYR A 75 -6.37 0.41 -12.22
C TYR A 75 -6.15 -1.00 -11.69
N PHE A 76 -4.92 -1.30 -11.30
CA PHE A 76 -4.55 -2.62 -10.77
C PHE A 76 -3.69 -2.52 -9.52
N PRO A 77 -3.75 -3.53 -8.63
CA PRO A 77 -2.98 -3.52 -7.40
C PRO A 77 -1.49 -3.55 -7.70
N VAL A 78 -0.71 -2.83 -6.91
CA VAL A 78 0.75 -2.92 -6.81
C VAL A 78 1.06 -3.07 -5.31
N PRO A 79 1.88 -4.05 -4.90
CA PRO A 79 2.57 -5.04 -5.75
C PRO A 79 1.61 -6.07 -6.38
N GLY A 80 2.04 -6.65 -7.50
CA GLY A 80 1.34 -7.75 -8.15
C GLY A 80 1.93 -8.11 -9.53
N ILE A 81 1.43 -9.18 -10.13
CA ILE A 81 1.91 -9.71 -11.41
C ILE A 81 0.90 -9.35 -12.49
N TRP A 82 1.31 -8.54 -13.48
CA TRP A 82 0.36 -8.02 -14.49
C TRP A 82 -0.38 -9.10 -15.27
N ARG A 83 0.22 -10.29 -15.43
CA ARG A 83 -0.38 -11.39 -16.20
C ARG A 83 -1.63 -11.96 -15.54
N ASP A 84 -1.78 -11.71 -14.24
CA ASP A 84 -2.91 -12.19 -13.45
C ASP A 84 -4.08 -11.18 -13.48
N TYR A 85 -3.86 -9.98 -14.03
CA TYR A 85 -4.86 -8.92 -14.08
C TYR A 85 -5.84 -9.09 -15.24
N ASP A 86 -5.35 -9.53 -16.40
CA ASP A 86 -6.15 -9.76 -17.59
C ASP A 86 -5.49 -10.85 -18.45
N PRO A 87 -6.25 -11.83 -18.98
CA PRO A 87 -5.73 -12.86 -19.88
C PRO A 87 -5.02 -12.31 -21.14
N ASN A 88 -5.33 -11.09 -21.56
CA ASN A 88 -4.72 -10.42 -22.70
C ASN A 88 -3.33 -9.81 -22.37
N PHE A 89 -2.96 -9.73 -21.09
CA PHE A 89 -1.65 -9.23 -20.65
C PHE A 89 -0.63 -10.36 -20.68
N THR A 90 -0.01 -10.54 -21.84
CA THR A 90 0.99 -11.58 -22.08
C THR A 90 2.25 -11.37 -21.21
N PRO A 91 3.04 -12.42 -20.94
CA PRO A 91 4.35 -12.27 -20.32
C PRO A 91 5.31 -11.41 -21.14
N GLU A 92 5.22 -11.56 -22.46
CA GLU A 92 6.00 -10.81 -23.42
C GLU A 92 5.26 -9.51 -23.73
N GLY A 93 5.85 -8.37 -23.36
CA GLY A 93 5.24 -7.07 -23.55
C GLY A 93 5.87 -5.99 -22.68
N TYR A 94 5.20 -4.85 -22.63
CA TYR A 94 5.58 -3.72 -21.77
C TYR A 94 4.30 -3.02 -21.30
N ALA A 95 4.40 -2.34 -20.17
CA ALA A 95 3.32 -1.57 -19.60
C ALA A 95 3.86 -0.33 -18.91
N THR A 96 3.02 0.70 -18.81
CA THR A 96 3.31 1.89 -18.00
C THR A 96 2.44 1.87 -16.75
N TYR A 97 3.07 2.03 -15.59
CA TYR A 97 2.40 2.24 -14.31
C TYR A 97 2.45 3.72 -13.93
N ARG A 98 1.35 4.26 -13.39
CA ARG A 98 1.32 5.64 -12.90
C ARG A 98 0.67 5.73 -11.51
N LEU A 99 1.34 6.46 -10.63
CA LEU A 99 0.84 6.85 -9.32
C LEU A 99 1.06 8.35 -9.12
N ARG A 100 0.01 9.04 -8.67
CA ARG A 100 0.04 10.43 -8.25
C ARG A 100 0.16 10.49 -6.73
N VAL A 101 1.28 11.03 -6.27
CA VAL A 101 1.54 11.22 -4.84
C VAL A 101 1.25 12.68 -4.49
N LEU A 102 0.30 12.91 -3.58
CA LEU A 102 0.05 14.24 -3.02
C LEU A 102 0.87 14.38 -1.74
N CYS A 103 1.83 15.30 -1.70
CA CYS A 103 2.60 15.61 -0.48
C CYS A 103 2.99 17.08 -0.40
N GLU A 104 3.19 17.58 0.83
CA GLU A 104 3.81 18.90 1.10
C GLU A 104 5.33 18.76 1.17
N CYS A 105 5.90 18.13 0.15
CA CYS A 105 7.29 17.71 0.07
C CYS A 105 8.18 18.71 -0.70
N ILE A 106 7.70 19.95 -0.87
CA ILE A 106 8.41 21.01 -1.62
C ILE A 106 9.79 21.22 -0.98
N ASN A 107 10.84 21.17 -1.80
CA ASN A 107 12.26 21.29 -1.41
C ASN A 107 12.85 20.15 -0.54
N LYS A 108 12.21 18.96 -0.50
CA LYS A 108 12.73 17.80 0.23
C LYS A 108 13.32 16.75 -0.71
N ILE A 109 14.43 16.14 -0.32
CA ILE A 109 14.98 14.98 -1.02
C ILE A 109 14.19 13.76 -0.59
N LEU A 110 13.42 13.18 -1.52
CA LEU A 110 12.70 11.94 -1.32
C LEU A 110 13.42 10.81 -2.04
N LYS A 111 13.42 9.63 -1.44
CA LYS A 111 13.91 8.39 -2.06
C LYS A 111 12.71 7.53 -2.42
N LEU A 112 12.65 7.09 -3.67
CA LEU A 112 11.77 6.00 -4.10
C LEU A 112 12.57 4.70 -4.09
N GLU A 113 12.02 3.67 -3.47
CA GLU A 113 12.66 2.36 -3.37
C GLU A 113 11.72 1.28 -3.90
N PHE A 114 12.23 0.45 -4.80
CA PHE A 114 11.53 -0.73 -5.30
C PHE A 114 12.17 -1.96 -4.66
N LEU A 115 11.39 -2.77 -3.96
CA LEU A 115 11.88 -3.98 -3.29
C LEU A 115 12.20 -5.11 -4.27
N ASP A 116 11.29 -5.36 -5.22
CA ASP A 116 11.47 -6.33 -6.30
C ASP A 116 10.77 -5.80 -7.56
N PHE A 117 11.51 -5.75 -8.67
CA PHE A 117 10.99 -5.41 -9.99
C PHE A 117 11.59 -6.38 -11.01
N ARG A 118 10.73 -7.24 -11.58
CA ARG A 118 11.15 -8.30 -12.49
C ARG A 118 10.83 -7.96 -13.93
N VAL A 119 11.86 -7.92 -14.77
CA VAL A 119 11.74 -7.82 -16.23
C VAL A 119 12.32 -9.08 -16.84
N PHE A 120 11.52 -9.79 -17.63
CA PHE A 120 11.99 -10.93 -18.41
C PHE A 120 12.34 -10.45 -19.81
N MET A 121 13.65 -10.40 -20.14
CA MET A 121 14.12 -10.18 -21.50
C MET A 121 14.34 -11.54 -22.18
N LYS A 122 13.78 -11.72 -23.36
CA LYS A 122 14.03 -12.88 -24.21
C LYS A 122 14.95 -12.43 -25.35
N SER A 123 16.10 -13.06 -25.50
CA SER A 123 16.97 -12.82 -26.67
C SER A 123 16.26 -13.38 -27.91
N ILE A 124 16.20 -12.55 -28.95
CA ILE A 124 15.83 -12.95 -30.31
C ILE A 124 17.04 -13.64 -30.95
#